data_AF-A0A1U8PA77-F1
#
_entry.id   AF-A0A1U8PA77-F1
#
_cell.length_a   1.000
_cell.length_b   1.000
_cell.length_c   1.000
_cell.angle_alpha   90.00
_cell.angle_beta   90.00
_cell.angle_gamma   90.00
#
_symmetry.space_group_name_H-M   'P 1'
#
loop_
_entity.id
_entity.type
_entity.pdbx_description
1 polymer ?
#
loop_
_entity_poly.entity_id
_entity_poly.type
_entity_poly.pdbx_seq_one_letter_code
_entity_poly.pdbx_strand_id
1 'polypeptide(L)'
;MEKQEVEQLDAPIILAVKGQTRNTVAYKLAKHLKYPLIDQDEITPFLQNSKHLNNISFEISLSIASIQLKELKLSVIISTPLSQKTQLDNLKKQAKSAGALLVIIQCLPKDGSNDFNIEGVPRLIVDPRKQTFVAEEFVSDELDKVRKRSYRHLHPLIFKNKLIPESEVKCSRCQETIPGPYYQCFLGCDEYIFHKACGELPGDLEQVGENCPKYLRVTEPEYLFPENLRSNCKICKYKGTEFSDGCHDCLFQTNMKGGFLPIIVNHESHAHPLNLLMMPLSYNYEFRCSGCGDFGHSISYRCYDCNFNLHVSCILLPRTVSYNYDKHPLRLTYDSLEQSYLEKSYCEACKEERNPEHWFYYCPACESSTHLNCVTNQSTRS
;
A
#
# COMPACT_ATOMS: atom_id res chain seq x y z
N MET A 1 7.46 -16.38 -25.88
CA MET A 1 8.31 -15.54 -25.03
C MET A 1 7.64 -15.45 -23.69
N GLU A 2 8.30 -15.99 -22.67
CA GLU A 2 7.77 -16.21 -21.32
C GLU A 2 7.40 -14.88 -20.66
N LYS A 3 6.22 -14.85 -20.03
CA LYS A 3 5.80 -13.77 -19.15
C LYS A 3 6.76 -13.74 -17.97
N GLN A 4 7.64 -12.74 -17.91
CA GLN A 4 8.27 -12.37 -16.66
C GLN A 4 7.20 -11.71 -15.79
N GLU A 5 6.59 -12.50 -14.92
CA GLU A 5 5.89 -12.00 -13.74
C GLU A 5 6.92 -11.21 -12.94
N VAL A 6 6.74 -9.88 -12.89
CA VAL A 6 7.43 -9.06 -11.89
C VAL A 6 6.78 -9.42 -10.56
N GLU A 7 7.37 -10.39 -9.85
CA GLU A 7 7.04 -10.67 -8.45
C GLU A 7 7.14 -9.36 -7.67
N GLN A 8 5.99 -8.78 -7.31
CA GLN A 8 5.93 -7.92 -6.14
C GLN A 8 6.34 -8.80 -4.97
N LEU A 9 7.61 -8.73 -4.57
CA LEU A 9 8.12 -9.43 -3.42
C LEU A 9 7.35 -8.94 -2.19
N ASP A 10 6.34 -9.71 -1.79
CA ASP A 10 5.77 -9.64 -0.45
C ASP A 10 6.93 -9.56 0.53
N ALA A 11 6.95 -8.55 1.40
CA ALA A 11 8.08 -8.43 2.29
C ALA A 11 8.19 -9.68 3.18
N PRO A 12 9.42 -10.17 3.45
CA PRO A 12 9.60 -11.41 4.18
C PRO A 12 8.92 -11.37 5.54
N ILE A 13 8.48 -12.52 6.04
CA ILE A 13 7.80 -12.63 7.33
C ILE A 13 8.66 -13.48 8.28
N ILE A 14 8.71 -13.07 9.54
CA ILE A 14 9.25 -13.84 10.65
C ILE A 14 8.07 -14.33 11.49
N LEU A 15 7.82 -15.64 11.49
CA LEU A 15 6.87 -16.29 12.38
C LEU A 15 7.60 -16.83 13.61
N ALA A 16 7.56 -16.10 14.71
CA ALA A 16 8.15 -16.54 15.98
C ALA A 16 7.10 -17.35 16.78
N VAL A 17 7.31 -18.66 16.91
CA VAL A 17 6.36 -19.58 17.56
C VAL A 17 6.86 -19.92 18.96
N LYS A 18 6.05 -19.65 19.99
CA LYS A 18 6.37 -19.91 21.40
C LYS A 18 5.25 -20.67 22.13
N GLY A 19 5.53 -21.25 23.30
CA GLY A 19 4.57 -22.08 24.06
C GLY A 19 4.87 -23.57 24.00
N GLN A 20 4.17 -24.39 24.79
CA GLN A 20 4.53 -25.81 24.98
C GLN A 20 4.43 -26.65 23.71
N THR A 21 3.50 -26.34 22.82
CA THR A 21 3.23 -27.08 21.57
C THR A 21 3.85 -26.40 20.34
N ARG A 22 4.80 -25.47 20.54
CA ARG A 22 5.38 -24.64 19.48
C ARG A 22 6.02 -25.46 18.35
N ASN A 23 6.79 -26.50 18.64
CA ASN A 23 7.51 -27.26 17.60
C ASN A 23 6.53 -27.96 16.66
N THR A 24 5.45 -28.55 17.19
CA THR A 24 4.40 -29.18 16.37
C THR A 24 3.69 -28.19 15.46
N VAL A 25 3.35 -27.00 15.98
CA VAL A 25 2.69 -25.93 15.20
C VAL A 25 3.65 -25.38 14.15
N ALA A 26 4.89 -25.09 14.54
CA ALA A 26 5.92 -24.57 13.65
C ALA A 26 6.22 -25.53 12.49
N TYR A 27 6.33 -26.84 12.76
CA TYR A 27 6.53 -27.85 11.72
C TYR A 27 5.36 -27.93 10.73
N LYS A 28 4.12 -27.95 11.23
CA LYS A 28 2.92 -27.96 10.38
C LYS A 28 2.85 -26.71 9.50
N LEU A 29 3.17 -25.54 10.05
CA LEU A 29 3.23 -24.28 9.31
C LEU A 29 4.34 -24.30 8.26
N ALA A 30 5.56 -24.73 8.62
CA ALA A 30 6.68 -24.80 7.69
C ALA A 30 6.38 -25.72 6.49
N LYS A 31 5.77 -26.87 6.75
CA LYS A 31 5.38 -27.83 5.71
C LYS A 31 4.35 -27.27 4.74
N HIS A 32 3.39 -26.49 5.25
CA HIS A 32 2.32 -25.87 4.44
C HIS A 32 2.83 -24.63 3.68
N LEU A 33 3.46 -23.70 4.39
CA LEU A 33 3.95 -22.42 3.85
C LEU A 33 5.24 -22.54 3.02
N LYS A 34 5.95 -23.67 3.11
CA LYS A 34 7.27 -23.89 2.51
C LYS A 34 8.34 -22.91 2.99
N TYR A 35 8.21 -22.42 4.21
CA TYR A 35 9.20 -21.54 4.84
C TYR A 35 10.28 -22.37 5.57
N PRO A 36 11.55 -21.97 5.51
CA PRO A 36 12.59 -22.52 6.37
C PRO A 36 12.18 -22.47 7.85
N LEU A 37 12.32 -23.61 8.53
CA LEU A 37 12.09 -23.75 9.97
C LEU A 37 13.44 -23.74 10.70
N ILE A 38 13.54 -22.89 11.71
CA ILE A 38 14.67 -22.82 12.63
C ILE A 38 14.15 -23.22 14.01
N ASP A 39 14.45 -24.44 14.45
CA ASP A 39 14.08 -24.93 15.77
C ASP A 39 15.24 -24.76 16.76
N GLN A 40 15.05 -23.87 17.74
CA GLN A 40 16.05 -23.63 18.78
C GLN A 40 16.35 -24.87 19.62
N ASP A 41 15.40 -25.80 19.78
CA ASP A 41 15.57 -27.02 20.57
C ASP A 41 16.48 -28.03 19.85
N GLU A 42 16.58 -27.97 18.52
CA GLU A 42 17.52 -28.80 17.76
C GLU A 42 18.95 -28.29 17.86
N ILE A 43 19.15 -26.99 18.08
CA ILE A 43 20.48 -26.38 18.23
C ILE A 43 21.04 -26.63 19.65
N THR A 44 20.17 -26.61 20.65
CA THR A 44 20.55 -26.63 22.08
C THR A 44 21.40 -27.85 22.49
N PRO A 45 21.13 -29.10 22.04
CA PRO A 45 21.91 -30.28 22.41
C PRO A 45 23.38 -30.25 21.98
N PHE A 46 23.72 -29.51 20.93
CA PHE A 46 25.09 -29.41 20.42
C PHE A 46 25.96 -28.43 21.21
N LEU A 47 25.36 -27.67 22.13
CA LEU A 47 26.04 -26.70 22.97
C LEU A 47 26.31 -27.35 24.33
N GLN A 48 27.50 -27.90 24.55
CA GLN A 48 27.86 -28.50 25.85
C GLN A 48 28.15 -27.42 26.91
N ASN A 49 27.66 -27.61 28.15
CA ASN A 49 28.14 -26.99 29.40
C ASN A 49 28.21 -25.45 29.53
N SER A 50 27.43 -24.66 28.79
CA SER A 50 27.37 -23.21 29.04
C SER A 50 26.28 -22.83 30.06
N LYS A 51 26.50 -21.82 30.90
CA LYS A 51 25.44 -21.26 31.78
C LYS A 51 24.38 -20.45 31.01
N HIS A 52 24.61 -20.22 29.71
CA HIS A 52 23.80 -19.33 28.85
C HIS A 52 23.25 -20.04 27.61
N LEU A 53 23.02 -21.36 27.67
CA LEU A 53 22.61 -22.20 26.53
C LEU A 53 21.43 -21.63 25.74
N ASN A 54 20.40 -21.13 26.43
CA ASN A 54 19.24 -20.53 25.80
C ASN A 54 19.60 -19.26 24.99
N ASN A 55 20.48 -18.40 25.51
CA ASN A 55 20.88 -17.20 24.78
C ASN A 55 21.75 -17.54 23.57
N ILE A 56 22.70 -18.47 23.72
CA ILE A 56 23.60 -18.86 22.62
C ILE A 56 22.83 -19.54 21.49
N SER A 57 21.96 -20.51 21.82
CA SER A 57 21.11 -21.19 20.82
C SER A 57 20.17 -20.21 20.10
N PHE A 58 19.65 -19.22 20.82
CA PHE A 58 18.83 -18.17 20.24
C PHE A 58 19.63 -17.25 19.29
N GLU A 59 20.82 -16.79 19.67
CA GLU A 59 21.67 -15.95 18.81
C GLU A 59 22.12 -16.69 17.54
N ILE A 60 22.39 -17.99 17.63
CA ILE A 60 22.64 -18.84 16.46
C ILE A 60 21.39 -18.89 15.58
N SER A 61 20.20 -19.10 16.17
CA SER A 61 18.93 -19.10 15.44
C SER A 61 18.69 -17.79 14.70
N LEU A 62 18.96 -16.65 15.35
CA LEU A 62 18.86 -15.32 14.73
C LEU A 62 19.87 -15.13 13.59
N SER A 63 21.10 -15.60 13.77
CA SER A 63 22.14 -15.50 12.73
C SER A 63 21.74 -16.26 11.47
N ILE A 64 21.22 -17.48 11.62
CA ILE A 64 20.68 -18.28 10.51
C ILE A 64 19.52 -17.53 9.86
N ALA A 65 18.54 -17.05 10.65
CA ALA A 65 17.41 -16.30 10.14
C ALA A 65 17.84 -15.02 9.40
N SER A 66 18.93 -14.36 9.82
CA SER A 66 19.41 -13.13 9.19
C SER A 66 19.87 -13.38 7.76
N ILE A 67 20.58 -14.48 7.51
CA ILE A 67 21.02 -14.86 6.16
C ILE A 67 19.81 -15.15 5.28
N GLN A 68 18.85 -15.94 5.78
CA GLN A 68 17.62 -16.26 5.05
C GLN A 68 16.83 -15.01 4.67
N LEU A 69 16.65 -14.08 5.61
CA LEU A 69 15.85 -12.87 5.41
C LEU A 69 16.55 -11.81 4.56
N LYS A 70 17.85 -11.57 4.78
CA LYS A 70 18.57 -10.45 4.14
C LYS A 70 19.16 -10.83 2.79
N GLU A 71 19.83 -11.97 2.72
CA GLU A 71 20.54 -12.42 1.53
C GLU A 71 19.60 -13.16 0.59
N LEU A 72 18.77 -14.06 1.11
CA LEU A 72 17.89 -14.91 0.30
C LEU A 72 16.46 -14.37 0.15
N LYS A 73 16.10 -13.30 0.88
CA LYS A 73 14.74 -12.71 0.91
C LYS A 73 13.63 -13.72 1.24
N LEU A 74 13.95 -14.76 2.01
CA LEU A 74 13.00 -15.79 2.41
C LEU A 74 12.30 -15.45 3.71
N SER A 75 11.00 -15.72 3.78
CA SER A 75 10.25 -15.74 5.05
C SER A 75 10.68 -16.94 5.90
N VAL A 76 10.73 -16.79 7.22
CA VAL A 76 11.25 -17.80 8.14
C VAL A 76 10.29 -18.09 9.29
N ILE A 77 10.32 -19.32 9.78
CA ILE A 77 9.65 -19.73 11.01
C ILE A 77 10.71 -20.03 12.06
N ILE A 78 10.64 -19.38 13.21
CA ILE A 78 11.56 -19.59 14.32
C ILE A 78 10.75 -20.16 15.48
N SER A 79 11.00 -21.43 15.81
CA SER A 79 10.48 -22.00 17.05
C SER A 79 11.43 -21.64 18.19
N THR A 80 10.97 -20.81 19.12
CA THR A 80 11.78 -20.33 20.24
C THR A 80 10.91 -20.09 21.48
N PRO A 81 11.39 -20.39 22.71
CA PRO A 81 10.65 -20.11 23.94
C PRO A 81 10.38 -18.62 24.18
N LEU A 82 11.22 -17.73 23.63
CA LEU A 82 11.21 -16.28 23.89
C LEU A 82 11.11 -15.97 25.39
N SER A 83 12.06 -16.51 26.16
CA SER A 83 12.06 -16.42 27.62
C SER A 83 12.49 -15.04 28.15
N GLN A 84 13.18 -14.24 27.34
CA GLN A 84 13.74 -12.95 27.74
C GLN A 84 13.30 -11.82 26.79
N LYS A 85 13.13 -10.61 27.34
CA LYS A 85 12.80 -9.41 26.57
C LYS A 85 13.87 -9.06 25.52
N THR A 86 15.13 -9.31 25.85
CA THR A 86 16.28 -9.11 24.95
C THR A 86 16.17 -9.91 23.66
N GLN A 87 15.76 -11.19 23.76
CA GLN A 87 15.56 -12.06 22.59
C GLN A 87 14.50 -11.46 21.64
N LEU A 88 13.43 -10.96 22.24
CA LEU A 88 12.33 -10.36 21.52
C LEU A 88 12.69 -9.01 20.88
N ASP A 89 13.46 -8.17 21.57
CA ASP A 89 14.00 -6.92 21.02
C ASP A 89 14.99 -7.18 19.87
N ASN A 90 15.78 -8.26 19.96
CA ASN A 90 16.66 -8.70 18.88
C ASN A 90 15.87 -9.15 17.64
N LEU A 91 14.78 -9.92 17.81
CA LEU A 91 13.87 -10.27 16.70
C LEU A 91 13.29 -9.05 16.01
N LYS A 92 12.85 -8.04 16.77
CA LYS A 92 12.35 -6.78 16.19
C LYS A 92 13.42 -6.05 15.40
N LYS A 93 14.62 -5.92 15.97
CA LYS A 93 15.75 -5.26 15.32
C LYS A 93 16.07 -5.97 14.00
N GLN A 94 16.05 -7.30 14.01
CA GLN A 94 16.27 -8.11 12.82
C GLN A 94 15.17 -7.91 11.78
N ALA A 95 13.90 -8.01 12.18
CA ALA A 95 12.75 -7.77 11.31
C ALA A 95 12.85 -6.39 10.64
N LYS A 96 13.06 -5.34 11.43
CA LYS A 96 13.24 -3.96 10.93
C LYS A 96 14.42 -3.87 9.95
N SER A 97 15.56 -4.48 10.27
CA SER A 97 16.75 -4.42 9.42
C SER A 97 16.62 -5.22 8.11
N ALA A 98 15.72 -6.20 8.06
CA ALA A 98 15.45 -7.01 6.88
C ALA A 98 14.23 -6.52 6.09
N GLY A 99 13.55 -5.47 6.55
CA GLY A 99 12.27 -5.03 5.99
C GLY A 99 11.14 -6.04 6.19
N ALA A 100 11.27 -6.95 7.16
CA ALA A 100 10.38 -8.08 7.37
C ALA A 100 9.27 -7.79 8.39
N LEU A 101 8.11 -8.43 8.22
CA LEU A 101 7.03 -8.44 9.20
C LEU A 101 7.31 -9.46 10.30
N LEU A 102 7.26 -9.05 11.57
CA LEU A 102 7.34 -9.97 12.72
C LEU A 102 5.95 -10.31 13.24
N VAL A 103 5.62 -11.61 13.35
CA VAL A 103 4.38 -12.11 13.96
C VAL A 103 4.74 -13.12 15.06
N ILE A 104 4.10 -12.99 16.23
CA ILE A 104 4.26 -13.95 17.33
C ILE A 104 3.07 -14.91 17.34
N ILE A 105 3.34 -16.20 17.26
CA ILE A 105 2.35 -17.27 17.43
C ILE A 105 2.52 -17.84 18.83
N GLN A 106 1.55 -17.56 19.70
CA GLN A 106 1.49 -18.09 21.05
C GLN A 106 0.67 -19.39 21.06
N CYS A 107 1.36 -20.51 21.25
CA CYS A 107 0.73 -21.79 21.50
C CYS A 107 0.35 -21.93 22.98
N LEU A 108 -0.83 -22.48 23.26
CA LEU A 108 -1.28 -22.88 24.59
C LEU A 108 -1.05 -24.39 24.81
N PRO A 109 -0.77 -24.85 26.04
CA PRO A 109 -0.51 -24.06 27.24
C PRO A 109 0.78 -23.23 27.12
N LYS A 110 0.85 -22.12 27.86
CA LYS A 110 2.09 -21.32 27.94
C LYS A 110 3.20 -22.16 28.56
N ASP A 111 4.42 -21.98 28.09
CA ASP A 111 5.62 -22.72 28.48
C ASP A 111 6.29 -22.16 29.77
N GLY A 112 5.53 -21.48 30.63
CA GLY A 112 6.05 -20.82 31.84
C GLY A 112 6.97 -19.63 31.55
N SER A 113 7.22 -19.30 30.29
CA SER A 113 7.98 -18.12 29.88
C SER A 113 7.17 -16.84 30.09
N ASN A 114 7.85 -15.73 30.34
CA ASN A 114 7.20 -14.44 30.57
C ASN A 114 6.43 -13.99 29.31
N ASP A 115 5.23 -13.45 29.55
CA ASP A 115 4.46 -12.74 28.53
C ASP A 115 4.93 -11.29 28.46
N PHE A 116 5.81 -11.02 27.51
CA PHE A 116 6.13 -9.63 27.17
C PHE A 116 5.01 -9.10 26.26
N ASN A 117 4.23 -8.13 26.74
CA ASN A 117 3.33 -7.40 25.88
C ASN A 117 4.16 -6.47 24.99
N ILE A 118 3.91 -6.52 23.69
CA ILE A 118 4.65 -5.72 22.73
C ILE A 118 3.70 -4.86 21.95
N GLU A 119 3.87 -3.56 22.09
CA GLU A 119 3.21 -2.59 21.25
C GLU A 119 3.65 -2.74 19.78
N GLY A 120 2.69 -2.99 18.88
CA GLY A 120 2.91 -3.01 17.43
C GLY A 120 3.38 -4.32 16.80
N VAL A 121 3.50 -5.43 17.56
CA VAL A 121 3.78 -6.77 16.98
C VAL A 121 2.52 -7.63 17.08
N PRO A 122 1.96 -8.11 15.95
CA PRO A 122 0.79 -8.99 15.96
C PRO A 122 1.05 -10.28 16.75
N ARG A 123 0.10 -10.65 17.60
CA ARG A 123 0.11 -11.90 18.38
C ARG A 123 -1.10 -12.75 18.03
N LEU A 124 -0.85 -13.94 17.52
CA LEU A 124 -1.88 -14.94 17.20
C LEU A 124 -1.86 -16.04 18.27
N ILE A 125 -3.02 -16.55 18.68
CA ILE A 125 -3.14 -17.57 19.72
C ILE A 125 -3.57 -18.89 19.09
N VAL A 126 -2.85 -19.97 19.40
CA VAL A 126 -3.18 -21.33 18.98
C VAL A 126 -3.43 -22.18 20.22
N ASP A 127 -4.64 -22.72 20.38
CA ASP A 127 -4.98 -23.65 21.47
C ASP A 127 -5.27 -25.06 20.93
N PRO A 128 -4.24 -25.93 20.83
CA PRO A 128 -4.41 -27.28 20.29
C PRO A 128 -5.23 -28.21 21.19
N ARG A 129 -5.66 -27.76 22.39
CA ARG A 129 -6.57 -28.51 23.27
C ARG A 129 -8.03 -28.33 22.90
N LYS A 130 -8.38 -27.27 22.18
CA LYS A 130 -9.75 -27.00 21.74
C LYS A 130 -10.08 -27.70 20.42
N GLN A 131 -9.08 -27.83 19.55
CA GLN A 131 -9.20 -28.46 18.23
C GLN A 131 -7.81 -28.83 17.70
N THR A 132 -7.72 -29.86 16.85
CA THR A 132 -6.50 -30.18 16.12
C THR A 132 -6.06 -29.02 15.23
N PHE A 133 -4.82 -28.55 15.41
CA PHE A 133 -4.26 -27.50 14.56
C PHE A 133 -4.13 -27.95 13.10
N VAL A 134 -4.84 -27.26 12.21
CA VAL A 134 -4.77 -27.38 10.74
C VAL A 134 -4.09 -26.13 10.20
N ALA A 135 -2.96 -26.29 9.51
CA ALA A 135 -2.14 -25.18 9.07
C ALA A 135 -2.83 -24.30 8.01
N GLU A 136 -3.55 -24.93 7.08
CA GLU A 136 -4.27 -24.23 6.01
C GLU A 136 -5.37 -23.32 6.56
N GLU A 137 -6.21 -23.84 7.44
CA GLU A 137 -7.26 -23.07 8.13
C GLU A 137 -6.66 -21.91 8.92
N PHE A 138 -5.63 -22.17 9.75
CA PHE A 138 -4.98 -21.11 10.50
C PHE A 138 -4.33 -20.04 9.62
N VAL A 139 -3.75 -20.43 8.48
CA VAL A 139 -3.18 -19.47 7.54
C VAL A 139 -4.27 -18.59 6.97
N SER A 140 -5.37 -19.17 6.48
CA SER A 140 -6.49 -18.41 5.91
C SER A 140 -7.20 -17.52 6.95
N ASP A 141 -7.48 -18.08 8.13
CA ASP A 141 -8.32 -17.45 9.14
C ASP A 141 -7.57 -16.47 10.03
N GLU A 142 -6.26 -16.63 10.24
CA GLU A 142 -5.52 -15.82 11.21
C GLU A 142 -4.31 -15.16 10.57
N LEU A 143 -3.41 -15.95 9.96
CA LEU A 143 -2.14 -15.41 9.48
C LEU A 143 -2.32 -14.46 8.30
N ASP A 144 -3.18 -14.81 7.34
CA ASP A 144 -3.47 -13.96 6.20
C ASP A 144 -4.13 -12.68 6.67
N LYS A 145 -5.03 -12.70 7.66
CA LYS A 145 -5.56 -11.45 8.24
C LYS A 145 -4.45 -10.56 8.80
N VAL A 146 -3.39 -11.13 9.37
CA VAL A 146 -2.22 -10.38 9.85
C VAL A 146 -1.33 -9.88 8.71
N ARG A 147 -1.05 -10.70 7.70
CA ARG A 147 -0.35 -10.28 6.46
C ARG A 147 -1.05 -9.08 5.83
N LYS A 148 -2.37 -9.18 5.75
CA LYS A 148 -3.30 -8.15 5.25
C LYS A 148 -3.40 -6.92 6.17
N ARG A 149 -3.02 -7.03 7.46
CA ARG A 149 -2.97 -5.92 8.43
C ARG A 149 -1.61 -5.23 8.50
N SER A 150 -0.53 -5.85 8.00
CA SER A 150 0.83 -5.33 8.14
C SER A 150 1.20 -4.25 7.12
N TYR A 151 0.38 -4.07 6.08
CA TYR A 151 0.43 -2.87 5.27
C TYR A 151 -0.88 -2.12 5.46
N ARG A 152 -0.79 -1.08 6.30
CA ARG A 152 -1.45 0.22 6.15
C ARG A 152 -2.04 0.29 4.74
N HIS A 153 -3.36 0.29 4.61
CA HIS A 153 -4.11 -0.06 3.38
C HIS A 153 -3.55 0.53 2.05
N LEU A 154 -2.56 -0.15 1.49
CA LEU A 154 -2.00 0.08 0.16
C LEU A 154 -2.49 -1.00 -0.81
N HIS A 155 -3.68 -1.54 -0.55
CA HIS A 155 -4.26 -2.61 -1.33
C HIS A 155 -5.17 -2.03 -2.40
N PRO A 156 -5.17 -2.61 -3.62
CA PRO A 156 -6.13 -2.22 -4.64
C PRO A 156 -7.56 -2.43 -4.12
N LEU A 157 -8.44 -1.50 -4.45
CA LEU A 157 -9.88 -1.71 -4.27
C LEU A 157 -10.42 -2.45 -5.48
N ILE A 158 -11.10 -3.57 -5.25
CA ILE A 158 -11.79 -4.32 -6.30
C ILE A 158 -13.26 -3.94 -6.31
N PHE A 159 -13.81 -3.77 -7.51
CA PHE A 159 -15.24 -3.66 -7.71
C PHE A 159 -15.94 -5.01 -7.51
N LYS A 160 -17.00 -5.04 -6.69
CA LYS A 160 -17.87 -6.18 -6.48
C LYS A 160 -19.28 -5.82 -6.93
N ASN A 161 -19.73 -6.49 -8.00
CA ASN A 161 -21.08 -6.37 -8.52
C ASN A 161 -22.03 -7.38 -7.85
N LYS A 162 -22.15 -7.33 -6.53
CA LYS A 162 -23.00 -8.23 -5.74
C LYS A 162 -23.79 -7.43 -4.70
N LEU A 163 -25.00 -7.89 -4.40
CA LEU A 163 -25.76 -7.45 -3.23
C LEU A 163 -25.12 -8.06 -1.98
N ILE A 164 -24.93 -7.26 -0.92
CA ILE A 164 -24.48 -7.78 0.37
C ILE A 164 -25.71 -8.39 1.07
N PRO A 165 -25.74 -9.71 1.35
CA PRO A 165 -26.93 -10.38 1.90
C PRO A 165 -27.30 -9.91 3.31
N GLU A 166 -26.37 -9.29 4.03
CA GLU A 166 -26.53 -8.79 5.41
C GLU A 166 -26.39 -7.26 5.42
N SER A 167 -27.44 -6.57 5.85
CA SER A 167 -27.59 -5.10 5.82
C SER A 167 -26.73 -4.32 6.84
N GLU A 168 -25.58 -4.83 7.27
CA GLU A 168 -24.75 -4.20 8.31
C GLU A 168 -23.46 -3.54 7.79
N VAL A 169 -23.08 -3.77 6.54
CA VAL A 169 -21.86 -3.17 5.98
C VAL A 169 -22.08 -1.69 5.64
N LYS A 170 -21.34 -0.81 6.31
CA LYS A 170 -21.38 0.64 6.12
C LYS A 170 -20.24 1.10 5.22
N CYS A 171 -20.53 2.08 4.36
CA CYS A 171 -19.51 2.74 3.56
C CYS A 171 -18.56 3.54 4.45
N SER A 172 -17.25 3.31 4.31
CA SER A 172 -16.22 4.01 5.06
C SER A 172 -16.16 5.52 4.79
N ARG A 173 -16.78 5.99 3.71
CA ARG A 173 -16.86 7.42 3.37
C ARG A 173 -18.13 8.09 3.90
N CYS A 174 -19.31 7.67 3.47
CA CYS A 174 -20.58 8.31 3.85
C CYS A 174 -21.25 7.73 5.10
N GLN A 175 -20.75 6.60 5.63
CA GLN A 175 -21.29 5.88 6.80
C GLN A 175 -22.68 5.27 6.62
N GLU A 176 -23.27 5.37 5.42
CA GLU A 176 -24.53 4.72 5.07
C GLU A 176 -24.34 3.25 4.71
N THR A 177 -25.41 2.46 4.86
CA THR A 177 -25.41 1.03 4.48
C THR A 177 -25.19 0.86 2.98
N ILE A 178 -24.57 -0.25 2.58
CA ILE A 178 -24.27 -0.57 1.18
C ILE A 178 -25.28 -1.58 0.63
N PRO A 179 -26.32 -1.14 -0.09
CA PRO A 179 -27.36 -2.03 -0.63
C PRO A 179 -26.99 -2.66 -1.98
N GLY A 180 -25.88 -2.25 -2.60
CA GLY A 180 -25.59 -2.54 -4.01
C GLY A 180 -24.09 -2.63 -4.31
N PRO A 181 -23.69 -2.49 -5.58
CA PRO A 181 -22.30 -2.64 -5.99
C PRO A 181 -21.34 -1.74 -5.21
N TYR A 182 -20.21 -2.31 -4.83
CA TYR A 182 -19.29 -1.68 -3.89
C TYR A 182 -17.84 -1.95 -4.26
N TYR A 183 -16.96 -1.10 -3.76
CA TYR A 183 -15.54 -1.34 -3.73
C TYR A 183 -15.16 -1.92 -2.39
N GLN A 184 -14.28 -2.92 -2.40
CA GLN A 184 -13.68 -3.47 -1.20
C GLN A 184 -12.20 -3.70 -1.45
N CYS A 185 -11.39 -3.49 -0.43
CA CYS A 185 -10.00 -3.90 -0.41
C CYS A 185 -9.83 -5.33 -0.95
N PHE A 186 -8.88 -5.53 -1.87
CA PHE A 186 -8.61 -6.83 -2.50
C PHE A 186 -8.40 -7.95 -1.48
N LEU A 187 -7.75 -7.61 -0.37
CA LEU A 187 -7.48 -8.53 0.71
C LEU A 187 -8.68 -8.78 1.65
N GLY A 188 -9.82 -8.14 1.42
CA GLY A 188 -11.03 -8.31 2.22
C GLY A 188 -10.96 -7.61 3.56
N CYS A 189 -10.34 -6.42 3.63
CA CYS A 189 -10.34 -5.62 4.86
C CYS A 189 -11.74 -5.02 5.11
N ASP A 190 -12.24 -5.18 6.33
CA ASP A 190 -13.56 -4.66 6.74
C ASP A 190 -13.60 -3.13 6.93
N GLU A 191 -12.46 -2.47 6.83
CA GLU A 191 -12.33 -1.02 7.05
C GLU A 191 -12.41 -0.17 5.79
N TYR A 192 -12.24 -0.78 4.61
CA TYR A 192 -12.14 -0.08 3.32
C TYR A 192 -13.18 -0.65 2.36
N ILE A 193 -14.43 -0.32 2.66
CA ILE A 193 -15.59 -0.69 1.86
C ILE A 193 -16.33 0.58 1.48
N PHE A 194 -16.59 0.77 0.19
CA PHE A 194 -17.17 1.99 -0.35
C PHE A 194 -18.34 1.67 -1.27
N HIS A 195 -19.41 2.48 -1.23
CA HIS A 195 -20.28 2.54 -2.39
C HIS A 195 -19.45 2.86 -3.64
N LYS A 196 -19.84 2.32 -4.80
CA LYS A 196 -19.21 2.68 -6.07
C LYS A 196 -19.04 4.20 -6.22
N ALA A 197 -20.13 4.94 -6.04
CA ALA A 197 -20.14 6.40 -6.12
C ALA A 197 -19.29 7.10 -5.03
N CYS A 198 -19.16 6.51 -3.84
CA CYS A 198 -18.30 7.07 -2.79
C CYS A 198 -16.81 6.84 -3.09
N GLY A 199 -16.45 5.73 -3.74
CA GLY A 199 -15.07 5.44 -4.14
C GLY A 199 -14.63 6.24 -5.36
N GLU A 200 -15.48 6.31 -6.38
CA GLU A 200 -15.22 7.05 -7.63
C GLU A 200 -15.34 8.57 -7.47
N LEU A 201 -15.91 9.03 -6.34
CA LEU A 201 -16.39 10.39 -6.11
C LEU A 201 -17.62 10.71 -6.98
N PRO A 202 -18.66 11.38 -6.45
CA PRO A 202 -19.90 11.62 -7.20
C PRO A 202 -19.86 12.75 -8.24
N GLY A 203 -18.68 13.25 -8.68
CA GLY A 203 -18.56 14.43 -9.54
C GLY A 203 -17.43 14.35 -10.58
N ASP A 204 -17.57 15.17 -11.62
CA ASP A 204 -16.59 15.37 -12.70
C ASP A 204 -15.19 15.71 -12.14
N LEU A 205 -14.12 15.15 -12.72
CA LEU A 205 -12.74 15.45 -12.33
C LEU A 205 -12.42 16.95 -12.43
N GLU A 206 -13.14 17.69 -13.28
CA GLU A 206 -13.05 19.16 -13.33
C GLU A 206 -13.49 19.80 -12.00
N GLN A 207 -14.61 19.37 -11.42
CA GLN A 207 -15.10 19.87 -10.14
C GLN A 207 -14.19 19.46 -8.97
N VAL A 208 -13.58 18.27 -9.05
CA VAL A 208 -12.50 17.87 -8.13
C VAL A 208 -11.30 18.80 -8.27
N GLY A 209 -10.95 19.11 -9.51
CA GLY A 209 -9.93 20.08 -9.89
C GLY A 209 -10.24 21.51 -9.48
N GLU A 210 -11.45 21.86 -9.07
CA GLU A 210 -11.72 23.18 -8.46
C GLU A 210 -11.54 23.13 -6.95
N ASN A 211 -11.99 22.05 -6.32
CA ASN A 211 -12.07 21.94 -4.86
C ASN A 211 -10.83 21.28 -4.21
N CYS A 212 -9.97 20.61 -4.98
CA CYS A 212 -8.79 19.94 -4.44
C CYS A 212 -7.77 20.98 -3.90
N PRO A 213 -7.33 20.90 -2.65
CA PRO A 213 -6.34 21.83 -2.12
C PRO A 213 -5.03 21.84 -2.91
N LYS A 214 -4.41 23.02 -3.09
CA LYS A 214 -3.17 23.18 -3.86
C LYS A 214 -2.02 22.30 -3.32
N TYR A 215 -1.94 22.15 -2.00
CA TYR A 215 -0.90 21.36 -1.33
C TYR A 215 -0.98 19.85 -1.63
N LEU A 216 -2.07 19.35 -2.21
CA LEU A 216 -2.18 17.96 -2.69
C LEU A 216 -1.85 17.80 -4.18
N ARG A 217 -1.75 18.91 -4.93
CA ARG A 217 -1.51 18.88 -6.39
C ARG A 217 -0.06 19.09 -6.75
N VAL A 218 0.74 19.63 -5.84
CA VAL A 218 2.18 19.81 -6.02
C VAL A 218 2.87 18.46 -6.12
N THR A 219 3.98 18.41 -6.85
CA THR A 219 4.79 17.21 -7.07
C THR A 219 5.29 16.58 -5.78
N GLU A 220 5.59 17.43 -4.79
CA GLU A 220 5.94 17.04 -3.42
C GLU A 220 4.87 17.60 -2.48
N PRO A 221 3.87 16.79 -2.08
CA PRO A 221 2.71 17.26 -1.33
C PRO A 221 3.08 17.70 0.08
N GLU A 222 2.45 18.77 0.53
CA GLU A 222 2.53 19.21 1.92
C GLU A 222 1.22 18.81 2.61
N TYR A 223 1.27 17.97 3.64
CA TYR A 223 0.06 17.47 4.33
C TYR A 223 -0.55 18.51 5.30
N LEU A 224 -0.83 19.71 4.79
CA LEU A 224 -1.35 20.88 5.52
C LEU A 224 -2.86 20.80 5.77
N PHE A 225 -3.37 19.63 6.17
CA PHE A 225 -4.78 19.45 6.44
C PHE A 225 -5.24 20.35 7.61
N PRO A 226 -6.36 21.08 7.48
CA PRO A 226 -6.97 21.83 8.58
C PRO A 226 -7.32 20.91 9.75
N GLU A 227 -7.10 21.37 10.99
CA GLU A 227 -7.29 20.54 12.20
C GLU A 227 -8.69 19.95 12.32
N ASN A 228 -9.73 20.69 11.93
CA ASN A 228 -11.11 20.23 11.94
C ASN A 228 -11.41 19.12 10.91
N LEU A 229 -10.61 19.02 9.86
CA LEU A 229 -10.73 18.00 8.82
C LEU A 229 -9.85 16.77 9.09
N ARG A 230 -8.79 16.92 9.89
CA ARG A 230 -7.92 15.82 10.32
C ARG A 230 -8.75 14.70 10.94
N SER A 231 -8.51 13.49 10.44
CA SER A 231 -9.21 12.29 10.86
C SER A 231 -8.20 11.28 11.37
N ASN A 232 -8.34 10.96 12.66
CA ASN A 232 -7.49 9.98 13.30
C ASN A 232 -7.96 8.56 12.92
N CYS A 233 -7.04 7.72 12.43
CA CYS A 233 -7.35 6.35 12.07
C CYS A 233 -7.65 5.50 13.32
N LYS A 234 -8.30 4.35 13.13
CA LYS A 234 -8.64 3.44 14.24
C LYS A 234 -7.40 2.98 15.02
N ILE A 235 -6.28 2.77 14.33
CA ILE A 235 -5.02 2.31 14.94
C ILE A 235 -4.43 3.39 15.84
N CYS A 236 -4.31 4.62 15.36
CA CYS A 236 -3.78 5.73 16.15
C CYS A 236 -4.71 6.07 17.32
N LYS A 237 -6.03 6.02 17.13
CA LYS A 237 -7.00 6.10 18.24
C LYS A 237 -6.77 5.03 19.31
N TYR A 238 -6.59 3.77 18.90
CA TYR A 238 -6.34 2.65 19.81
C TYR A 238 -5.04 2.84 20.62
N LYS A 239 -4.00 3.42 20.01
CA LYS A 239 -2.73 3.75 20.67
C LYS A 239 -2.78 5.00 21.55
N GLY A 240 -3.91 5.70 21.62
CA GLY A 240 -4.02 6.98 22.33
C GLY A 240 -3.23 8.11 21.69
N THR A 241 -2.84 7.98 20.41
CA THR A 241 -2.13 9.02 19.66
C THR A 241 -3.11 9.82 18.81
N GLU A 242 -2.82 11.10 18.58
CA GLU A 242 -3.60 11.96 17.69
C GLU A 242 -3.31 11.68 16.20
N PHE A 243 -3.95 12.47 15.32
CA PHE A 243 -3.62 12.48 13.90
C PHE A 243 -2.11 12.70 13.69
N SER A 244 -1.54 12.01 12.70
CA SER A 244 -0.14 12.13 12.33
C SER A 244 0.00 12.11 10.81
N ASP A 245 0.77 13.05 10.28
CA ASP A 245 1.24 13.08 8.89
C ASP A 245 2.19 11.91 8.57
N GLY A 246 2.86 11.37 9.59
CA GLY A 246 3.63 10.12 9.58
C GLY A 246 2.77 8.85 9.44
N CYS A 247 1.44 8.95 9.48
CA CYS A 247 0.52 7.82 9.43
C CYS A 247 -0.29 7.83 8.14
N HIS A 248 0.02 6.89 7.24
CA HIS A 248 -0.73 6.61 6.00
C HIS A 248 -2.24 6.59 6.24
N ASP A 249 -2.69 5.89 7.29
CA ASP A 249 -4.12 5.74 7.51
C ASP A 249 -4.79 7.02 7.99
N CYS A 250 -4.09 7.86 8.75
CA CYS A 250 -4.59 9.17 9.13
C CYS A 250 -4.71 10.10 7.92
N LEU A 251 -3.71 10.09 7.01
CA LEU A 251 -3.74 10.85 5.77
C LEU A 251 -4.94 10.45 4.91
N PHE A 252 -5.12 9.15 4.69
CA PHE A 252 -6.21 8.63 3.85
C PHE A 252 -7.59 8.88 4.47
N GLN A 253 -7.77 8.64 5.78
CA GLN A 253 -9.02 8.95 6.48
C GLN A 253 -9.34 10.44 6.42
N THR A 254 -8.33 11.30 6.50
CA THR A 254 -8.49 12.75 6.36
C THR A 254 -8.92 13.13 4.95
N ASN A 255 -8.33 12.51 3.92
CA ASN A 255 -8.76 12.70 2.54
C ASN A 255 -10.21 12.26 2.32
N MET A 256 -10.60 11.12 2.89
CA MET A 256 -11.97 10.61 2.78
C MET A 256 -12.99 11.55 3.43
N LYS A 257 -12.74 11.97 4.68
CA LYS A 257 -13.61 12.91 5.41
C LYS A 257 -13.68 14.26 4.72
N GLY A 258 -12.54 14.75 4.23
CA GLY A 258 -12.44 16.03 3.53
C GLY A 258 -13.04 16.03 2.13
N GLY A 259 -13.23 14.87 1.52
CA GLY A 259 -13.80 14.80 0.16
C GLY A 259 -12.86 15.31 -0.92
N PHE A 260 -11.55 15.46 -0.66
CA PHE A 260 -10.65 16.20 -1.55
C PHE A 260 -10.35 15.48 -2.86
N LEU A 261 -10.17 14.16 -2.79
CA LEU A 261 -9.80 13.33 -3.93
C LEU A 261 -10.70 12.09 -4.03
N PRO A 262 -11.03 11.64 -5.25
CA PRO A 262 -11.53 10.30 -5.50
C PRO A 262 -10.56 9.24 -4.97
N ILE A 263 -11.11 8.12 -4.53
CA ILE A 263 -10.30 6.98 -4.13
C ILE A 263 -9.94 6.14 -5.37
N ILE A 264 -10.85 6.11 -6.33
CA ILE A 264 -10.71 5.35 -7.57
C ILE A 264 -11.04 6.28 -8.73
N VAL A 265 -10.26 6.22 -9.80
CA VAL A 265 -10.51 6.97 -11.03
C VAL A 265 -10.40 6.03 -12.22
N ASN A 266 -11.46 5.99 -13.04
CA ASN A 266 -11.41 5.38 -14.36
C ASN A 266 -11.03 6.49 -15.35
N HIS A 267 -9.75 6.59 -15.70
CA HIS A 267 -9.23 7.69 -16.51
C HIS A 267 -9.09 7.28 -17.98
N GLU A 268 -9.47 8.13 -18.93
CA GLU A 268 -9.50 7.79 -20.37
C GLU A 268 -8.13 7.38 -20.94
N SER A 269 -7.04 7.85 -20.33
CA SER A 269 -5.68 7.49 -20.75
C SER A 269 -5.23 6.06 -20.38
N HIS A 270 -6.01 5.33 -19.59
CA HIS A 270 -5.64 4.00 -19.13
C HIS A 270 -6.83 3.08 -18.93
N ALA A 271 -6.73 1.84 -19.40
CA ALA A 271 -7.85 0.90 -19.40
C ALA A 271 -8.27 0.41 -18.00
N HIS A 272 -7.34 0.36 -17.04
CA HIS A 272 -7.59 -0.14 -15.68
C HIS A 272 -7.88 1.00 -14.70
N PRO A 273 -8.67 0.76 -13.64
CA PRO A 273 -8.91 1.74 -12.59
C PRO A 273 -7.63 2.14 -11.85
N LEU A 274 -7.45 3.45 -11.66
CA LEU A 274 -6.37 4.01 -10.88
C LEU A 274 -6.83 4.20 -9.43
N ASN A 275 -5.99 3.82 -8.48
CA ASN A 275 -6.27 3.92 -7.05
C ASN A 275 -5.43 5.04 -6.43
N LEU A 276 -6.04 5.82 -5.55
CA LEU A 276 -5.34 6.85 -4.77
C LEU A 276 -4.39 6.19 -3.76
N LEU A 277 -3.12 6.58 -3.83
CA LEU A 277 -2.07 6.22 -2.89
C LEU A 277 -1.62 7.46 -2.13
N MET A 278 -1.55 7.41 -0.80
CA MET A 278 -1.12 8.55 0.04
C MET A 278 -0.11 8.13 1.09
N MET A 279 1.17 8.33 0.81
CA MET A 279 2.28 7.91 1.67
C MET A 279 2.82 9.06 2.51
N PRO A 280 3.15 8.84 3.80
CA PRO A 280 3.87 9.85 4.58
C PRO A 280 5.20 10.23 3.93
N LEU A 281 5.58 11.51 4.02
CA LEU A 281 6.83 12.02 3.43
C LEU A 281 8.06 11.23 3.88
N SER A 282 8.05 10.74 5.13
CA SER A 282 9.12 9.92 5.70
C SER A 282 9.41 8.60 4.95
N TYR A 283 8.50 8.16 4.07
CA TYR A 283 8.71 6.96 3.25
C TYR A 283 9.56 7.22 2.02
N ASN A 284 9.79 8.49 1.66
CA ASN A 284 10.48 8.86 0.41
C ASN A 284 9.90 8.11 -0.80
N TYR A 285 8.58 7.93 -0.83
CA TYR A 285 7.91 7.27 -1.94
C TYR A 285 8.00 8.16 -3.17
N GLU A 286 8.59 7.64 -4.25
CA GLU A 286 8.77 8.32 -5.52
C GLU A 286 8.20 7.45 -6.66
N PHE A 287 7.63 8.09 -7.67
CA PHE A 287 7.14 7.44 -8.88
C PHE A 287 7.35 8.33 -10.10
N ARG A 288 7.48 7.72 -11.28
CA ARG A 288 7.45 8.45 -12.54
C ARG A 288 6.01 8.59 -13.03
N CYS A 289 5.60 9.81 -13.38
CA CYS A 289 4.28 10.08 -13.93
C CYS A 289 4.23 9.69 -15.41
N SER A 290 3.28 8.84 -15.79
CA SER A 290 3.02 8.43 -17.17
C SER A 290 2.42 9.53 -18.05
N GLY A 291 1.99 10.65 -17.44
CA GLY A 291 1.43 11.79 -18.16
C GLY A 291 2.49 12.83 -18.56
N CYS A 292 3.13 13.45 -17.58
CA CYS A 292 4.14 14.49 -17.86
C CYS A 292 5.57 13.97 -17.97
N GLY A 293 5.83 12.73 -17.54
CA GLY A 293 7.17 12.13 -17.52
C GLY A 293 8.02 12.49 -16.30
N ASP A 294 7.63 13.51 -15.52
CA ASP A 294 8.34 13.94 -14.32
C ASP A 294 8.14 12.99 -13.13
N PHE A 295 9.06 13.05 -12.17
CA PHE A 295 8.91 12.33 -10.90
C PHE A 295 7.88 13.00 -10.00
N GLY A 296 7.20 12.21 -9.17
CA GLY A 296 6.28 12.65 -8.13
C GLY A 296 6.55 11.94 -6.83
N HIS A 297 6.10 12.55 -5.73
CA HIS A 297 6.35 12.02 -4.40
C HIS A 297 5.06 11.84 -3.61
N SER A 298 5.05 10.81 -2.77
CA SER A 298 4.08 10.58 -1.69
C SER A 298 2.61 10.35 -2.09
N ILE A 299 2.03 11.16 -2.96
CA ILE A 299 0.65 11.04 -3.45
C ILE A 299 0.61 10.69 -4.94
N SER A 300 -0.10 9.63 -5.29
CA SER A 300 -0.24 9.20 -6.69
C SER A 300 -1.59 8.56 -6.96
N TYR A 301 -1.97 8.55 -8.24
CA TYR A 301 -2.96 7.62 -8.74
C TYR A 301 -2.25 6.49 -9.46
N ARG A 302 -2.39 5.28 -8.92
CA ARG A 302 -1.63 4.10 -9.36
C ARG A 302 -2.56 3.03 -9.91
N CYS A 303 -2.18 2.48 -11.06
CA CYS A 303 -2.68 1.18 -11.50
C CYS A 303 -1.92 0.06 -10.79
N TYR A 304 -2.62 -0.93 -10.27
CA TYR A 304 -1.99 -2.11 -9.68
C TYR A 304 -1.66 -3.18 -10.72
N ASP A 305 -2.36 -3.19 -11.85
CA ASP A 305 -2.18 -4.17 -12.94
C ASP A 305 -1.09 -3.74 -13.94
N CYS A 306 -0.72 -2.46 -13.95
CA CYS A 306 0.22 -1.87 -14.89
C CYS A 306 1.21 -0.96 -14.16
N ASN A 307 2.41 -0.76 -14.73
CA ASN A 307 3.34 0.27 -14.24
C ASN A 307 2.92 1.68 -14.71
N PHE A 308 1.71 2.09 -14.31
CA PHE A 308 1.09 3.33 -14.72
C PHE A 308 0.74 4.15 -13.48
N ASN A 309 1.34 5.33 -13.36
CA ASN A 309 1.17 6.22 -12.22
C ASN A 309 0.97 7.64 -12.71
N LEU A 310 0.11 8.41 -12.05
CA LEU A 310 -0.13 9.81 -12.36
C LEU A 310 0.00 10.67 -11.11
N HIS A 311 0.53 11.89 -11.29
CA HIS A 311 0.37 12.94 -10.28
C HIS A 311 -1.12 13.30 -10.11
N VAL A 312 -1.45 13.82 -8.94
CA VAL A 312 -2.77 14.44 -8.70
C VAL A 312 -2.99 15.63 -9.64
N SER A 313 -1.96 16.43 -9.95
CA SER A 313 -2.08 17.51 -10.93
C SER A 313 -2.37 17.00 -12.33
N CYS A 314 -1.74 15.91 -12.76
CA CYS A 314 -1.90 15.35 -14.09
C CYS A 314 -3.30 14.74 -14.31
N ILE A 315 -3.86 14.06 -13.30
CA ILE A 315 -5.21 13.48 -13.41
C ILE A 315 -6.30 14.56 -13.42
N LEU A 316 -6.01 15.74 -12.84
CA LEU A 316 -6.93 16.87 -12.76
C LEU A 316 -6.71 17.89 -13.88
N LEU A 317 -5.91 17.56 -14.90
CA LEU A 317 -5.75 18.44 -16.06
C LEU A 317 -7.10 18.56 -16.80
N PRO A 318 -7.52 19.78 -17.17
CA PRO A 318 -8.74 19.98 -17.92
C PRO A 318 -8.64 19.27 -19.27
N ARG A 319 -9.73 18.61 -19.69
CA ARG A 319 -9.74 17.90 -20.97
C ARG A 319 -9.58 18.86 -22.15
N THR A 320 -10.13 20.07 -22.00
CA THR A 320 -10.12 21.10 -23.02
C THR A 320 -9.71 22.44 -22.42
N VAL A 321 -8.81 23.16 -23.10
CA VAL A 321 -8.34 24.49 -22.67
C VAL A 321 -8.45 25.49 -23.82
N SER A 322 -8.82 26.72 -23.50
CA SER A 322 -8.70 27.86 -24.42
C SER A 322 -7.28 28.44 -24.30
N TYR A 323 -6.55 28.49 -25.41
CA TYR A 323 -5.20 29.03 -25.47
C TYR A 323 -5.19 30.35 -26.25
N ASN A 324 -4.41 31.33 -25.77
CA ASN A 324 -4.47 32.74 -26.18
C ASN A 324 -4.49 32.95 -27.71
N TYR A 325 -5.35 33.86 -28.17
CA TYR A 325 -5.59 34.31 -29.56
C TYR A 325 -6.15 33.27 -30.55
N ASP A 326 -6.10 31.97 -30.24
CA ASP A 326 -6.74 30.95 -31.04
C ASP A 326 -8.25 30.86 -30.73
N LYS A 327 -9.08 30.92 -31.78
CA LYS A 327 -10.53 30.66 -31.66
C LYS A 327 -10.84 29.19 -31.36
N HIS A 328 -9.83 28.33 -31.30
CA HIS A 328 -9.98 26.88 -31.30
C HIS A 328 -9.50 26.27 -29.98
N PRO A 329 -10.30 25.39 -29.35
CA PRO A 329 -9.92 24.73 -28.12
C PRO A 329 -8.80 23.70 -28.35
N LEU A 330 -7.83 23.68 -27.44
CA LEU A 330 -6.81 22.64 -27.32
C LEU A 330 -7.38 21.45 -26.53
N ARG A 331 -7.17 20.23 -27.02
CA ARG A 331 -7.64 18.98 -26.39
C ARG A 331 -6.48 18.17 -25.84
N LEU A 332 -6.60 17.72 -24.60
CA LEU A 332 -5.61 16.85 -23.98
C LEU A 332 -5.57 15.50 -24.71
N THR A 333 -4.36 15.06 -25.06
CA THR A 333 -4.07 13.85 -25.83
C THR A 333 -3.07 12.99 -25.07
N TYR A 334 -3.34 11.68 -24.99
CA TYR A 334 -2.60 10.72 -24.17
C TYR A 334 -1.70 9.77 -24.93
N ASP A 335 -1.99 9.57 -26.23
CA ASP A 335 -1.28 8.64 -27.11
C ASP A 335 -0.72 9.39 -28.32
N SER A 336 0.57 9.19 -28.60
CA SER A 336 1.23 9.75 -29.78
C SER A 336 1.39 8.73 -30.91
N LEU A 337 0.90 7.50 -30.74
CA LEU A 337 1.09 6.40 -31.69
C LEU A 337 0.22 6.52 -32.95
N GLU A 338 -0.72 7.46 -32.99
CA GLU A 338 -1.35 7.82 -34.26
C GLU A 338 -0.31 8.46 -35.18
N GLN A 339 -0.12 7.87 -36.35
CA GLN A 339 0.92 8.24 -37.31
C GLN A 339 0.87 9.74 -37.69
N SER A 340 -0.31 10.36 -37.64
CA SER A 340 -0.53 11.79 -37.84
C SER A 340 0.02 12.71 -36.75
N TYR A 341 0.27 12.21 -35.54
CA TYR A 341 0.82 12.98 -34.42
C TYR A 341 2.34 12.84 -34.28
N LEU A 342 2.94 11.80 -34.86
CA LEU A 342 4.40 11.62 -34.91
C LEU A 342 5.08 12.69 -35.77
N GLU A 343 4.41 13.16 -36.83
CA GLU A 343 4.87 14.27 -37.67
C GLU A 343 4.81 15.63 -36.94
N LYS A 344 4.10 15.68 -35.80
CA LYS A 344 3.87 16.88 -34.98
C LYS A 344 4.69 16.80 -33.69
N SER A 345 5.99 16.67 -33.87
CA SER A 345 6.96 16.47 -32.78
C SER A 345 7.36 17.77 -32.08
N TYR A 346 6.94 18.95 -32.54
CA TYR A 346 7.32 20.22 -31.93
C TYR A 346 6.16 20.90 -31.20
N CYS A 347 6.47 21.55 -30.09
CA CYS A 347 5.53 22.38 -29.36
C CYS A 347 5.39 23.76 -30.01
N GLU A 348 4.17 24.18 -30.30
CA GLU A 348 3.90 25.46 -30.95
C GLU A 348 4.28 26.66 -30.06
N ALA A 349 4.16 26.51 -28.74
CA ALA A 349 4.40 27.56 -27.78
C ALA A 349 5.90 27.87 -27.56
N CYS A 350 6.74 26.83 -27.40
CA CYS A 350 8.16 27.00 -27.11
C CYS A 350 9.08 26.66 -28.29
N LYS A 351 8.54 26.06 -29.37
CA LYS A 351 9.29 25.62 -30.56
C LYS A 351 10.32 24.52 -30.29
N GLU A 352 10.21 23.83 -29.15
CA GLU A 352 11.07 22.69 -28.79
C GLU A 352 10.40 21.35 -29.11
N GLU A 353 11.21 20.30 -29.24
CA GLU A 353 10.74 18.95 -29.47
C GLU A 353 9.96 18.39 -28.27
N ARG A 354 8.93 17.60 -28.55
CA ARG A 354 8.07 16.93 -27.60
C ARG A 354 8.51 15.48 -27.48
N ASN A 355 8.55 14.98 -26.24
CA ASN A 355 8.67 13.56 -26.04
C ASN A 355 7.37 12.86 -26.50
N PRO A 356 7.42 11.92 -27.46
CA PRO A 356 6.25 11.17 -27.91
C PRO A 356 5.51 10.48 -26.76
N GLU A 357 6.23 10.00 -25.75
CA GLU A 357 5.67 9.26 -24.61
C GLU A 357 4.92 10.14 -23.60
N HIS A 358 5.04 11.46 -23.70
CA HIS A 358 4.38 12.40 -22.77
C HIS A 358 3.07 12.92 -23.36
N TRP A 359 2.08 13.15 -22.49
CA TRP A 359 0.83 13.79 -22.87
C TRP A 359 1.05 15.22 -23.35
N PHE A 360 0.13 15.70 -24.16
CA PHE A 360 0.19 17.02 -24.75
C PHE A 360 -1.20 17.52 -25.10
N TYR A 361 -1.31 18.82 -25.34
CA TYR A 361 -2.51 19.41 -25.90
C TYR A 361 -2.40 19.52 -27.41
N TYR A 362 -3.47 19.16 -28.11
CA TYR A 362 -3.57 19.19 -29.56
C TYR A 362 -4.76 20.03 -30.02
N CYS A 363 -4.55 20.90 -31.00
CA CYS A 363 -5.62 21.61 -31.70
C CYS A 363 -5.83 20.96 -33.07
N PRO A 364 -6.96 20.27 -33.33
CA PRO A 364 -7.24 19.71 -34.64
C PRO A 364 -7.37 20.76 -35.75
N ALA A 365 -7.89 21.95 -35.42
CA ALA A 365 -8.14 23.00 -36.41
C ALA A 365 -6.87 23.76 -36.82
N CYS A 366 -5.96 23.99 -35.88
CA CYS A 366 -4.66 24.60 -36.15
C CYS A 366 -3.58 23.56 -36.48
N GLU A 367 -3.91 22.27 -36.33
CA GLU A 367 -2.99 21.16 -36.53
C GLU A 367 -1.72 21.23 -35.67
N SER A 368 -1.80 21.86 -34.50
CA SER A 368 -0.66 22.16 -33.64
C SER A 368 -0.69 21.41 -32.31
N SER A 369 0.50 21.07 -31.80
CA SER A 369 0.71 20.45 -30.49
C SER A 369 1.36 21.41 -29.51
N THR A 370 1.02 21.31 -28.23
CA THR A 370 1.59 22.14 -27.14
C THR A 370 1.89 21.26 -25.93
N HIS A 371 3.08 21.39 -25.32
CA HIS A 371 3.40 20.68 -24.07
C HIS A 371 2.42 21.07 -22.95
N LEU A 372 2.18 20.16 -21.98
CA LEU A 372 1.31 20.43 -20.83
C LEU A 372 1.73 21.71 -20.09
N ASN A 373 3.03 21.84 -19.79
CA ASN A 373 3.57 22.95 -19.01
C ASN A 373 3.54 24.30 -19.77
N CYS A 374 3.52 24.26 -21.11
CA CYS A 374 3.42 25.48 -21.92
C CYS A 374 2.02 26.10 -21.87
N VAL A 375 0.97 25.29 -21.70
CA VAL A 375 -0.40 25.76 -21.50
C VAL A 375 -0.57 26.37 -20.10
N THR A 376 -0.08 25.68 -19.06
CA THR A 376 -0.28 26.12 -17.67
C THR A 376 0.45 27.41 -17.35
N ASN A 377 1.68 27.60 -17.86
CA ASN A 377 2.51 28.77 -17.56
C ASN A 377 2.03 30.10 -18.19
N GLN A 378 1.15 30.05 -19.19
CA GLN A 378 0.58 31.25 -19.79
C GLN A 378 -0.70 31.73 -19.09
N SER A 379 -1.41 30.82 -18.42
CA SER A 379 -2.61 31.14 -17.64
C SER A 379 -2.30 31.97 -16.38
N THR A 380 -1.04 31.99 -15.94
CA THR A 380 -0.54 32.74 -14.77
C THR A 380 0.05 34.10 -15.13
N ARG A 381 0.02 34.52 -16.40
CA ARG A 381 0.55 35.81 -16.89
C ARG A 381 -0.52 36.85 -17.23
N SER A 382 -1.78 36.61 -16.87
CA SER A 382 -2.91 37.53 -17.04
C SER A 382 -3.10 38.45 -15.84
#